data_AF-A0A377KDL9-F1
#
_entry.id   AF-A0A377KDL9-F1
#
_cell.length_a   1.000
_cell.length_b   1.000
_cell.length_c   1.000
_cell.angle_alpha   90.00
_cell.angle_beta   90.00
_cell.angle_gamma   90.00
#
_symmetry.space_group_name_H-M   'P 1'
#
loop_
_entity.id
_entity.type
_entity.pdbx_description
1 polymer ?
#
loop_
_entity_poly.entity_id
_entity_poly.type
_entity_poly.pdbx_seq_one_letter_code
_entity_poly.pdbx_strand_id
1 'polypeptide(L)'
;MNKESYHNDLKNKWKMFVKHGWVATNSTNHVMLRSWQKCLKHCDPRHWNTPVKASGQTLQTIFSRNEEFIRISQRVVEDHFTLAGDDRLAFLIIDPHGWVSIVECSRRLFQSIARVRN
;
A
#
# COMPACT_ATOMS: atom_id res chain seq x y z
N MET A 1 2.25 -25.09 18.08
CA MET A 1 2.50 -25.46 16.67
C MET A 1 4.00 -25.53 16.46
N ASN A 2 4.55 -26.68 16.03
CA ASN A 2 5.99 -26.84 15.84
C ASN A 2 6.45 -26.00 14.63
N LYS A 3 7.65 -25.39 14.69
CA LYS A 3 8.17 -24.48 13.63
C LYS A 3 8.18 -25.17 12.25
N GLU A 4 8.51 -26.46 12.21
CA GLU A 4 8.52 -27.25 10.97
C GLU A 4 7.14 -27.42 10.34
N SER A 5 6.11 -27.62 11.16
CA SER A 5 4.71 -27.72 10.70
C SER A 5 4.24 -26.39 10.10
N TYR A 6 4.62 -25.26 10.70
CA TYR A 6 4.30 -23.93 10.20
C TYR A 6 4.94 -23.64 8.81
N HIS A 7 6.21 -24.01 8.63
CA HIS A 7 6.89 -23.85 7.33
C HIS A 7 6.30 -24.75 6.24
N ASN A 8 5.84 -25.95 6.60
CA ASN A 8 5.22 -26.87 5.64
C ASN A 8 3.85 -26.35 5.16
N ASP A 9 3.06 -25.78 6.07
CA ASP A 9 1.77 -25.17 5.73
C ASP A 9 1.92 -23.97 4.80
N LEU A 10 2.90 -23.09 5.07
CA LEU A 10 3.21 -21.97 4.17
C LEU A 10 3.62 -22.44 2.78
N LYS A 11 4.45 -23.48 2.70
CA LYS A 11 4.89 -24.07 1.43
C LYS A 11 3.71 -24.63 0.63
N ASN A 12 2.74 -25.24 1.31
CA ASN A 12 1.53 -25.77 0.68
C ASN A 12 0.57 -24.66 0.22
N LYS A 13 0.42 -23.60 1.01
CA LYS A 13 -0.34 -22.40 0.60
C LYS A 13 0.31 -21.73 -0.61
N TRP A 14 1.63 -21.59 -0.62
CA TRP A 14 2.38 -21.05 -1.76
C TRP A 14 2.17 -21.86 -3.04
N LYS A 15 2.19 -23.19 -2.94
CA LYS A 15 1.88 -24.08 -4.08
C LYS A 15 0.47 -23.86 -4.64
N MET A 16 -0.52 -23.52 -3.81
CA MET A 16 -1.87 -23.18 -4.29
C MET A 16 -1.86 -21.92 -5.15
N PHE A 17 -1.18 -20.85 -4.71
CA PHE A 17 -1.08 -19.61 -5.46
C PHE A 17 -0.41 -19.79 -6.83
N VAL A 18 0.63 -20.62 -6.88
CA VAL A 18 1.31 -20.99 -8.13
C VAL A 18 0.42 -21.84 -9.04
N LYS A 19 -0.26 -22.87 -8.48
CA LYS A 19 -1.14 -23.78 -9.22
C LYS A 19 -2.32 -23.06 -9.88
N HIS A 20 -2.87 -22.03 -9.24
CA HIS A 20 -4.01 -21.27 -9.76
C HIS A 20 -3.61 -20.13 -10.70
N GLY A 21 -2.32 -20.03 -11.09
CA GLY A 21 -1.84 -19.01 -12.02
C GLY A 21 -1.86 -17.59 -11.44
N TRP A 22 -2.06 -17.44 -10.13
CA TRP A 22 -1.99 -16.13 -9.46
C TRP A 22 -0.55 -15.60 -9.39
N VAL A 23 0.43 -16.45 -9.71
CA VAL A 23 1.83 -16.11 -9.89
C VAL A 23 2.31 -16.77 -11.19
N ALA A 24 2.83 -15.98 -12.14
CA ALA A 24 3.38 -16.51 -13.38
C ALA A 24 4.59 -17.43 -13.09
N THR A 25 4.51 -18.69 -13.49
CA THR A 25 5.54 -19.72 -13.24
C THR A 25 6.85 -19.46 -13.97
N ASN A 26 6.85 -18.58 -14.98
CA ASN A 26 7.93 -18.49 -15.98
C ASN A 26 8.73 -17.18 -15.95
N SER A 27 8.59 -16.33 -14.93
CA SER A 27 9.43 -15.13 -14.84
C SER A 27 10.21 -15.09 -13.53
N THR A 28 11.45 -15.56 -13.58
CA THR A 28 12.52 -15.26 -12.62
C THR A 28 12.76 -13.73 -12.44
N ASN A 29 12.12 -12.90 -13.27
CA ASN A 29 12.15 -11.43 -13.23
C ASN A 29 10.84 -10.76 -12.79
N HIS A 30 9.91 -11.46 -12.13
CA HIS A 30 8.69 -10.79 -11.67
C HIS A 30 9.03 -9.75 -10.58
N VAL A 31 8.79 -8.46 -10.87
CA VAL A 31 9.04 -7.32 -9.94
C VAL A 31 8.42 -7.60 -8.57
N MET A 32 7.24 -8.21 -8.54
CA MET A 32 6.56 -8.59 -7.29
C MET A 32 7.34 -9.64 -6.48
N LEU A 33 7.92 -10.66 -7.13
CA LEU A 33 8.65 -11.71 -6.43
C LEU A 33 9.93 -11.16 -5.79
N ARG A 34 10.66 -10.31 -6.52
CA ARG A 34 11.84 -9.61 -6.00
C ARG A 34 11.48 -8.68 -4.84
N SER A 35 10.37 -7.94 -4.96
CA SER A 35 9.86 -7.08 -3.91
C SER A 35 9.53 -7.88 -2.65
N TRP A 36 8.79 -8.98 -2.80
CA TRP A 36 8.43 -9.87 -1.69
C TRP A 36 9.67 -10.46 -1.01
N GLN A 37 10.66 -10.95 -1.77
CA GLN A 37 11.91 -11.46 -1.18
C GLN A 37 12.66 -10.42 -0.35
N LYS A 38 12.62 -9.14 -0.73
CA LYS A 38 13.17 -8.03 0.09
C LYS A 38 12.33 -7.82 1.34
N CYS A 39 11.01 -7.75 1.19
CA CYS A 39 10.07 -7.57 2.30
C CYS A 39 10.17 -8.66 3.36
N LEU A 40 10.36 -9.93 3.00
CA LEU A 40 10.49 -11.05 3.96
C LEU A 40 11.62 -10.87 4.98
N LYS A 41 12.64 -10.05 4.69
CA LYS A 41 13.72 -9.75 5.61
C LYS A 41 13.33 -8.72 6.69
N HIS A 42 12.26 -7.96 6.46
CA HIS A 42 11.90 -6.77 7.24
C HIS A 42 10.45 -6.76 7.74
N CYS A 43 9.55 -7.56 7.16
CA CYS A 43 8.15 -7.62 7.58
C CYS A 43 7.60 -9.05 7.56
N ASP A 44 6.64 -9.30 8.46
CA ASP A 44 5.83 -10.52 8.48
C ASP A 44 4.47 -10.23 7.83
N PRO A 45 4.08 -10.93 6.75
CA PRO A 45 2.82 -10.68 6.06
C PRO A 45 1.57 -10.95 6.92
N ARG A 46 1.70 -11.58 8.09
CA ARG A 46 0.59 -11.85 9.01
C ARG A 46 0.44 -10.79 10.10
N HIS A 47 1.42 -9.92 10.24
CA HIS A 47 1.43 -8.90 11.29
C HIS A 47 1.45 -7.53 10.64
N TRP A 48 0.35 -6.79 10.80
CA TRP A 48 0.27 -5.42 10.36
C TRP A 48 0.74 -4.48 11.47
N ASN A 49 1.82 -3.75 11.21
CA ASN A 49 2.25 -2.66 12.07
C ASN A 49 1.70 -1.35 11.51
N THR A 50 1.24 -0.46 12.40
CA THR A 50 0.84 0.89 12.00
C THR A 50 2.03 1.59 11.31
N PRO A 51 1.88 2.08 10.07
CA PRO A 51 2.95 2.79 9.38
C PRO A 51 3.38 4.04 10.13
N VAL A 52 4.66 4.39 9.99
CA VAL A 52 5.22 5.63 10.57
C VAL A 52 4.47 6.83 10.01
N LYS A 53 4.10 7.76 10.90
CA LYS A 53 3.48 9.03 10.54
C LYS A 53 4.45 10.16 10.86
N ALA A 54 4.77 10.97 9.87
CA ALA A 54 5.48 12.22 10.10
C ALA A 54 4.56 13.21 10.82
N SER A 55 5.12 13.97 11.75
CA SER A 55 4.43 15.03 12.49
C SER A 55 5.40 16.20 12.76
N GLY A 56 4.85 17.35 13.17
CA GLY A 56 5.63 18.54 13.53
C GLY A 56 6.56 19.03 12.40
N GLN A 57 7.79 19.38 12.75
CA GLN A 57 8.78 19.95 11.83
C GLN A 57 9.10 19.02 10.65
N THR A 58 9.15 17.70 10.87
CA THR A 58 9.41 16.72 9.82
C THR A 58 8.30 16.74 8.78
N LEU A 59 7.05 16.77 9.24
CA LEU A 59 5.89 16.86 8.34
C LEU A 59 5.92 18.14 7.52
N GLN A 60 6.18 19.28 8.17
CA GLN A 60 6.28 20.57 7.48
C GLN A 60 7.38 20.55 6.41
N THR A 61 8.54 19.96 6.73
CA THR A 61 9.65 19.82 5.79
C THR A 61 9.27 18.97 4.58
N ILE A 62 8.55 17.86 4.80
CA ILE A 62 8.05 17.00 3.71
C ILE A 62 7.08 17.77 2.82
N PHE A 63 6.14 18.53 3.40
CA PHE A 63 5.19 19.34 2.63
C PHE A 63 5.88 20.45 1.84
N SER A 64 6.78 21.22 2.46
CA SER A 64 7.50 22.30 1.78
C SER A 64 8.36 21.80 0.62
N ARG A 65 9.01 20.63 0.76
CA ARG A 65 9.80 20.04 -0.33
C ARG A 65 8.96 19.57 -1.51
N ASN A 66 7.71 19.19 -1.26
CA ASN A 66 6.81 18.61 -2.25
C ASN A 66 5.72 19.60 -2.71
N GLU A 67 5.78 20.87 -2.31
CA GLU A 67 4.68 21.84 -2.49
C GLU A 67 4.21 21.95 -3.94
N GLU A 68 5.15 22.11 -4.88
CA GLU A 68 4.84 22.21 -6.31
C GLU A 68 4.24 20.91 -6.87
N PHE A 69 4.83 19.77 -6.50
CA PHE A 69 4.34 18.46 -6.92
C PHE A 69 2.92 18.20 -6.42
N ILE A 70 2.66 18.54 -5.15
CA ILE A 70 1.34 18.42 -4.53
C ILE A 70 0.35 19.32 -5.26
N ARG A 71 0.69 20.60 -5.45
CA ARG A 71 -0.20 21.59 -6.10
C ARG A 71 -0.64 21.15 -7.50
N ILE A 72 0.31 20.66 -8.32
CA ILE A 72 -0.01 20.21 -9.69
C ILE A 72 -0.84 18.92 -9.66
N SER A 73 -0.42 17.96 -8.84
CA SER A 73 -1.07 16.64 -8.77
C SER A 73 -2.48 16.71 -8.20
N GLN A 74 -2.72 17.63 -7.25
CA GLN A 74 -4.01 17.79 -6.60
C GLN A 74 -5.12 18.10 -7.59
N ARG A 75 -4.88 19.00 -8.56
CA ARG A 75 -5.88 19.34 -9.57
C ARG A 75 -6.29 18.13 -10.41
N VAL A 76 -5.32 17.30 -10.80
CA VAL A 76 -5.56 16.08 -11.57
C VAL A 76 -6.38 15.07 -10.77
N VAL A 77 -6.06 14.93 -9.48
CA VAL A 77 -6.78 14.03 -8.57
C VAL A 77 -8.23 14.48 -8.38
N GLU A 78 -8.48 15.76 -8.13
CA GLU A 78 -9.83 16.31 -7.95
C GLU A 78 -10.71 16.10 -9.20
N ASP A 79 -10.15 16.35 -10.39
CA ASP A 79 -10.87 16.16 -11.65
C ASP A 79 -11.20 14.68 -11.89
N HIS A 80 -10.24 13.78 -11.68
CA HIS A 80 -10.47 12.34 -11.85
C HIS A 80 -11.43 11.78 -10.80
N PHE A 81 -11.35 12.26 -9.56
CA PHE A 81 -12.27 11.85 -8.51
C PHE A 81 -13.71 12.24 -8.84
N THR A 82 -13.91 13.46 -9.33
CA THR A 82 -15.23 13.95 -9.78
C THR A 82 -15.79 13.10 -10.93
N LEU A 83 -14.94 12.68 -11.86
CA LEU A 83 -15.35 11.86 -13.02
C LEU A 83 -15.60 10.39 -12.66
N ALA A 84 -14.86 9.83 -11.71
CA ALA A 84 -14.94 8.41 -11.38
C ALA A 84 -16.31 8.00 -10.81
N GLY A 85 -17.00 8.91 -10.10
CA GLY A 85 -18.35 8.70 -9.59
C GLY A 85 -18.53 7.51 -8.63
N ASP A 86 -17.44 6.89 -8.18
CA ASP A 86 -17.44 5.69 -7.33
C ASP A 86 -17.10 6.01 -5.87
N ASP A 87 -18.03 5.69 -4.98
CA ASP A 87 -17.91 5.85 -3.54
C ASP A 87 -16.88 4.92 -2.87
N ARG A 88 -16.20 4.03 -3.61
CA ARG A 88 -15.27 3.05 -3.05
C ARG A 88 -13.81 3.27 -3.46
N LEU A 89 -13.51 4.40 -4.09
CA LEU A 89 -12.16 4.74 -4.51
C LEU A 89 -11.49 5.77 -3.60
N ALA A 90 -10.17 5.66 -3.51
CA ALA A 90 -9.30 6.66 -2.91
C ALA A 90 -8.13 6.93 -3.87
N PHE A 91 -7.83 8.19 -4.08
CA PHE A 91 -6.67 8.67 -4.81
C PHE A 91 -5.65 9.21 -3.81
N LEU A 92 -4.39 8.88 -4.04
CA LEU A 92 -3.29 9.20 -3.14
C LEU A 92 -2.21 9.95 -3.92
N ILE A 93 -1.69 11.03 -3.36
CA ILE A 93 -0.47 11.67 -3.83
C ILE A 93 0.66 11.17 -2.96
N ILE A 94 1.60 10.43 -3.55
CA ILE A 94 2.71 9.78 -2.86
C ILE A 94 4.02 10.34 -3.42
N ASP A 95 4.89 10.82 -2.55
CA ASP A 95 6.20 11.31 -2.95
C ASP A 95 7.18 10.15 -3.29
N PRO A 96 8.36 10.44 -3.88
CA PRO A 96 9.34 9.41 -4.22
C PRO A 96 9.88 8.60 -3.04
N HIS A 97 9.70 9.07 -1.80
CA HIS A 97 10.11 8.40 -0.57
C HIS A 97 8.98 7.58 0.06
N GLY A 98 7.78 7.59 -0.52
CA GLY A 98 6.63 6.84 -0.04
C GLY A 98 5.78 7.58 0.99
N TRP A 99 5.99 8.89 1.20
CA TRP A 99 5.13 9.69 2.05
C TRP A 99 3.83 10.02 1.33
N VAL A 100 2.70 9.74 1.99
CA VAL A 100 1.38 10.13 1.50
C VAL A 100 1.11 11.57 1.93
N SER A 101 0.94 12.47 0.96
CA SER A 101 0.72 13.90 1.20
C SER A 101 -0.75 14.30 1.14
N ILE A 102 -1.51 13.75 0.20
CA ILE A 102 -2.95 13.99 0.03
C ILE A 102 -3.67 12.67 -0.17
N VAL A 103 -4.87 12.56 0.41
CA VAL A 103 -5.82 11.47 0.21
C VAL A 103 -7.16 12.08 -0.18
N GLU A 104 -7.59 11.84 -1.41
CA GLU A 104 -8.94 12.18 -1.87
C GLU A 104 -9.78 10.91 -1.93
N CYS A 105 -10.90 10.86 -1.22
CA CYS A 105 -11.74 9.67 -1.17
C CYS A 105 -13.16 10.00 -0.76
N SER A 106 -14.10 9.12 -1.09
CA SER A 106 -15.50 9.34 -0.72
C SER A 106 -15.64 9.39 0.81
N ARG A 107 -16.60 10.19 1.28
CA ARG A 107 -16.93 10.28 2.71
C ARG A 107 -17.28 8.91 3.30
N ARG A 108 -17.93 8.06 2.51
CA ARG A 108 -18.32 6.70 2.92
C ARG A 108 -17.11 5.79 3.10
N LEU A 109 -16.15 5.85 2.18
CA LEU A 109 -14.90 5.09 2.28
C LEU A 109 -14.09 5.57 3.49
N PHE A 110 -13.95 6.88 3.66
CA PHE A 110 -13.27 7.46 4.82
C PHE A 110 -13.87 6.97 6.15
N GLN A 111 -15.19 7.00 6.28
CA GLN A 111 -15.88 6.49 7.47
C GLN A 111 -15.66 4.99 7.69
N SER A 112 -15.64 4.19 6.63
CA SER A 112 -15.38 2.75 6.74
C SER A 112 -13.96 2.47 7.22
N ILE A 113 -12.96 3.17 6.69
CA ILE A 113 -11.55 3.03 7.08
C ILE A 113 -11.34 3.52 8.51
N ALA A 114 -11.97 4.62 8.90
CA ALA A 114 -11.86 5.16 10.25
C ALA A 114 -12.43 4.20 11.31
N ARG A 115 -13.47 3.44 10.98
CA ARG A 115 -14.09 2.45 11.89
C ARG A 115 -13.24 1.19 12.11
N VAL A 116 -12.39 0.81 11.15
CA VAL A 116 -11.48 -0.35 11.27
C VAL A 116 -10.32 -0.07 12.24
N ARG A 117 -10.13 1.19 12.67
CA ARG A 117 -9.07 1.59 13.61
C ARG A 117 -9.48 1.54 15.10
N ASN A 118 -10.74 1.20 15.40
CA ASN A 118 -11.25 0.96 16.77
C ASN A 118 -11.57 -0.52 16.96
#